data_AF-A0A523YUW1-F1
#
_entry.id   AF-A0A523YUW1-F1
#
_cell.length_a   1.000
_cell.length_b   1.000
_cell.length_c   1.000
_cell.angle_alpha   90.00
_cell.angle_beta   90.00
_cell.angle_gamma   90.00
#
_symmetry.space_group_name_H-M   'P 1'
#
loop_
_entity.id
_entity.type
_entity.pdbx_description
1 polymer ?
#
loop_
_entity_poly.entity_id
_entity_poly.type
_entity_poly.pdbx_seq_one_letter_code
_entity_poly.pdbx_strand_id
1 'polypeptide(L)'
;MAQRSTIEWTEATWNPVTGCTKVSPGCAHCYAETFAERFRGVRGHPYERGFDLELRKARLEQPLEWTQPRMIFVNSMSDLFHEGIPEDYIKSVFGVMRNARGHTFQVLTKRSQRMVEMARHLRWPDNVWMGVSVENQRWTCRVDALRKVPAKVRFLSCEPLLGPLRL
;
A
#
# COMPACT_ATOMS: atom_id res chain seq x y z
N MET A 1 5.96 -11.11 9.40
CA MET A 1 6.20 -11.02 7.95
C MET A 1 7.59 -10.45 7.72
N ALA A 2 8.17 -10.76 6.56
CA ALA A 2 9.59 -11.06 6.43
C ALA A 2 10.49 -9.83 6.53
N GLN A 3 11.56 -9.94 7.33
CA GLN A 3 12.67 -9.00 7.36
C GLN A 3 13.41 -8.92 6.01
N ARG A 4 13.08 -9.82 5.05
CA ARG A 4 13.53 -9.87 3.66
C ARG A 4 12.34 -10.22 2.76
N SER A 5 12.00 -9.34 1.83
CA SER A 5 10.92 -9.55 0.86
C SER A 5 11.38 -10.46 -0.29
N THR A 6 10.45 -11.21 -0.89
CA THR A 6 10.67 -11.89 -2.19
C THR A 6 10.22 -11.04 -3.38
N ILE A 7 9.68 -9.85 -3.12
CA ILE A 7 9.33 -8.87 -4.15
C ILE A 7 10.61 -8.15 -4.55
N GLU A 8 11.05 -8.31 -5.80
CA GLU A 8 12.41 -7.97 -6.26
C GLU A 8 12.81 -6.50 -6.09
N TRP A 9 11.84 -5.59 -6.09
CA TRP A 9 12.07 -4.13 -6.01
C TRP A 9 11.94 -3.55 -4.60
N THR A 10 11.82 -4.39 -3.56
CA THR A 10 11.75 -3.95 -2.16
C THR A 10 12.50 -4.89 -1.24
N GLU A 11 13.05 -4.36 -0.14
CA GLU A 11 13.84 -5.16 0.81
C GLU A 11 12.96 -5.75 1.92
N ALA A 12 11.89 -5.05 2.31
CA ALA A 12 10.94 -5.51 3.31
C ALA A 12 9.50 -5.10 2.94
N THR A 13 8.52 -5.74 3.58
CA THR A 13 7.12 -5.32 3.53
C THR A 13 6.63 -4.93 4.92
N TRP A 14 5.82 -3.87 4.98
CA TRP A 14 5.17 -3.42 6.19
C TRP A 14 3.66 -3.35 5.96
N ASN A 15 2.90 -4.11 6.75
CA ASN A 15 1.47 -4.30 6.56
C ASN A 15 0.69 -3.89 7.83
N PRO A 16 0.50 -2.57 8.06
CA PRO A 16 -0.37 -2.04 9.11
C PRO A 16 -1.86 -2.32 8.80
N VAL A 17 -2.20 -2.71 7.58
CA VAL A 17 -3.55 -3.19 7.20
C VAL A 17 -3.42 -4.46 6.38
N THR A 18 -4.38 -5.37 6.53
CA THR A 18 -4.57 -6.52 5.63
C THR A 18 -5.99 -6.50 5.07
N GLY A 19 -6.18 -7.09 3.89
CA GLY A 19 -7.48 -7.18 3.24
C GLY A 19 -7.81 -5.93 2.41
N CYS A 20 -8.66 -6.13 1.39
CA CYS A 20 -9.07 -5.10 0.45
C CYS A 20 -10.32 -5.55 -0.32
N THR A 21 -11.04 -4.63 -0.94
CA THR A 21 -12.07 -4.94 -1.96
C THR A 21 -11.57 -4.68 -3.38
N LYS A 22 -12.12 -5.39 -4.36
CA LYS A 22 -11.76 -5.24 -5.78
C LYS A 22 -12.39 -3.97 -6.35
N VAL A 23 -11.61 -3.14 -7.04
CA VAL A 23 -12.08 -1.86 -7.63
C VAL A 23 -11.89 -1.73 -9.13
N SER A 24 -11.24 -2.70 -9.76
CA SER A 24 -10.94 -2.67 -11.19
C SER A 24 -10.59 -4.06 -11.73
N PRO A 25 -10.55 -4.25 -13.07
CA PRO A 25 -10.16 -5.52 -13.68
C PRO A 25 -8.78 -6.02 -13.23
N GLY A 26 -7.86 -5.12 -12.86
CA GLY A 26 -6.56 -5.47 -12.29
C GLY A 26 -6.61 -6.30 -11.01
N CYS A 27 -7.74 -6.31 -10.33
CA CYS A 27 -7.92 -7.03 -9.09
C CYS A 27 -8.40 -8.48 -9.30
N ALA A 28 -8.70 -8.91 -10.52
CA ALA A 28 -9.32 -10.21 -10.80
C ALA A 28 -8.49 -11.40 -10.28
N HIS A 29 -7.16 -11.29 -10.30
CA HIS A 29 -6.22 -12.32 -9.86
C HIS A 29 -5.30 -11.82 -8.75
N CYS A 30 -5.88 -11.22 -7.71
CA CYS A 30 -5.12 -10.64 -6.61
C CYS A 30 -4.36 -11.70 -5.81
N TYR A 31 -3.01 -11.68 -5.87
CA TYR A 31 -2.19 -12.63 -5.11
C TYR A 31 -2.44 -12.56 -3.60
N ALA A 32 -2.69 -11.35 -3.07
CA ALA A 32 -2.86 -11.14 -1.64
C ALA A 32 -4.17 -11.78 -1.13
N GLU A 33 -5.23 -11.67 -1.93
CA GLU A 33 -6.50 -12.36 -1.68
C GLU A 33 -6.29 -13.88 -1.72
N THR A 34 -5.74 -14.40 -2.82
CA THR A 34 -5.49 -15.84 -2.95
C THR A 34 -4.56 -16.38 -1.86
N PHE A 35 -3.60 -15.60 -1.38
CA PHE A 35 -2.74 -15.99 -0.28
C PHE A 35 -3.50 -16.02 1.04
N ALA A 36 -4.22 -14.95 1.38
CA ALA A 36 -4.91 -14.82 2.66
C ALA A 36 -6.05 -15.85 2.81
N GLU A 37 -6.81 -16.10 1.74
CA GLU A 37 -7.94 -17.04 1.75
C GLU A 37 -7.52 -18.49 2.05
N ARG A 38 -6.28 -18.90 1.75
CA ARG A 38 -5.77 -20.24 2.11
C ARG A 38 -5.76 -20.50 3.62
N PHE A 39 -5.75 -19.45 4.43
CA PHE A 39 -5.67 -19.53 5.88
C PHE A 39 -6.97 -19.16 6.58
N ARG A 40 -8.05 -18.93 5.83
CA ARG A 40 -9.35 -18.64 6.42
C ARG A 40 -9.78 -19.80 7.33
N GLY A 41 -10.14 -19.48 8.58
CA GLY A 41 -10.51 -20.45 9.60
C GLY A 41 -9.33 -21.16 10.30
N VAL A 42 -8.08 -20.88 9.92
CA VAL A 42 -6.90 -21.43 10.62
C VAL A 42 -6.66 -20.61 11.89
N ARG A 43 -7.10 -21.16 13.03
CA ARG A 43 -7.03 -20.50 14.35
C ARG A 43 -5.62 -20.02 14.67
N GLY A 44 -5.50 -18.75 15.05
CA GLY A 44 -4.24 -18.11 15.45
C GLY A 44 -3.35 -17.68 14.28
N HIS A 45 -3.74 -17.96 13.02
CA HIS A 45 -2.98 -17.48 11.88
C HIS A 45 -3.24 -15.98 11.64
N PRO A 46 -2.24 -15.19 11.19
CA PRO A 46 -2.45 -13.77 10.88
C PRO A 46 -3.50 -13.49 9.81
N TYR A 47 -3.97 -14.49 9.07
CA TYR A 47 -5.03 -14.38 8.07
C TYR A 47 -6.19 -15.35 8.37
N GLU A 48 -6.45 -15.63 9.66
CA GLU A 48 -7.60 -16.46 10.09
C GLU A 48 -8.93 -15.94 9.51
N ARG A 49 -9.04 -14.62 9.32
CA ARG A 49 -10.17 -13.95 8.68
C ARG A 49 -10.09 -13.86 7.15
N GLY A 50 -9.18 -14.60 6.51
CA GLY A 50 -8.93 -14.50 5.07
C GLY A 50 -8.54 -13.08 4.65
N PHE A 51 -9.11 -12.61 3.53
CA PHE A 51 -8.82 -11.29 2.96
C PHE A 51 -9.76 -10.17 3.44
N ASP A 52 -10.47 -10.38 4.56
CA ASP A 52 -11.26 -9.35 5.21
C ASP A 52 -10.40 -8.13 5.59
N LEU A 53 -10.94 -6.92 5.45
CA LEU A 53 -10.25 -5.70 5.86
C LEU A 53 -10.03 -5.71 7.39
N GLU A 54 -8.76 -5.60 7.79
CA GLU A 54 -8.37 -5.59 9.20
C GLU A 54 -7.21 -4.64 9.45
N LEU A 55 -7.37 -3.76 10.46
CA LEU A 55 -6.31 -2.90 10.95
C LEU A 55 -5.36 -3.70 11.85
N ARG A 56 -4.08 -3.76 11.50
CA ARG A 56 -3.03 -4.44 12.26
C ARG A 56 -2.34 -3.45 13.19
N LYS A 57 -3.05 -2.95 14.20
CA LYS A 57 -2.55 -1.95 15.17
C LYS A 57 -1.22 -2.37 15.80
N ALA A 58 -1.08 -3.65 16.16
CA ALA A 58 0.16 -4.21 16.73
C ALA A 58 1.38 -4.16 15.78
N ARG A 59 1.17 -3.86 14.49
CA ARG A 59 2.24 -3.71 13.49
C ARG A 59 2.49 -2.26 13.09
N LEU A 60 1.75 -1.31 13.67
CA LEU A 60 1.84 0.09 13.27
C LEU A 60 3.27 0.63 13.46
N GLU A 61 3.90 0.34 14.59
CA GLU A 61 5.22 0.89 14.91
C GLU A 61 6.40 0.04 14.40
N GLN A 62 6.11 -1.07 13.71
CA GLN A 62 7.13 -2.03 13.25
C GLN A 62 8.32 -1.39 12.51
N PRO A 63 8.16 -0.40 11.62
CA PRO A 63 9.30 0.24 10.96
C PRO A 63 10.25 0.98 11.91
N LEU A 64 9.80 1.40 13.09
CA LEU A 64 10.63 2.09 14.07
C LEU A 64 11.60 1.14 14.79
N GLU A 65 11.33 -0.16 14.76
CA GLU A 65 12.18 -1.20 15.33
C GLU A 65 13.35 -1.58 14.42
N TRP A 66 13.32 -1.16 13.14
CA TRP A 66 14.35 -1.50 12.17
C TRP A 66 15.48 -0.47 12.20
N THR A 67 16.69 -0.95 12.50
CA THR A 67 17.88 -0.09 12.62
C THR A 67 18.62 0.13 11.31
N GLN A 68 18.56 -0.84 10.39
CA GLN A 68 19.22 -0.77 9.10
C GLN A 68 18.31 -0.09 8.06
N PRO A 69 18.83 0.88 7.27
CA PRO A 69 18.10 1.47 6.15
C PRO A 69 17.51 0.42 5.21
N ARG A 70 16.28 0.66 4.76
CA ARG A 70 15.51 -0.29 3.94
C ARG A 70 14.61 0.46 2.95
N MET A 71 14.41 -0.13 1.78
CA MET A 71 13.27 0.08 0.90
C MET A 71 12.11 -0.81 1.38
N ILE A 72 11.01 -0.18 1.79
CA ILE A 72 9.86 -0.86 2.42
C ILE A 72 8.61 -0.68 1.56
N PHE A 73 8.01 -1.78 1.12
CA PHE A 73 6.71 -1.74 0.48
C PHE A 73 5.59 -1.75 1.52
N VAL A 74 4.80 -0.68 1.52
CA VAL A 74 3.68 -0.46 2.45
C VAL A 74 2.43 -1.12 1.88
N ASN A 75 1.75 -1.90 2.72
CA ASN A 75 0.49 -2.57 2.41
C ASN A 75 0.59 -3.54 1.22
N SER A 76 1.60 -4.41 1.20
CA SER A 76 1.67 -5.51 0.23
C SER A 76 0.50 -6.51 0.32
N MET A 77 -0.36 -6.41 1.33
CA MET A 77 -1.49 -7.30 1.57
C MET A 77 -2.81 -6.54 1.73
N SER A 78 -2.88 -5.28 1.27
CA SER A 78 -4.06 -4.42 1.32
C SER A 78 -3.89 -3.21 0.40
N ASP A 79 -4.77 -2.21 0.50
CA ASP A 79 -4.57 -0.87 -0.10
C ASP A 79 -4.75 0.16 1.02
N LEU A 80 -3.74 1.00 1.28
CA LEU A 80 -3.76 1.96 2.40
C LEU A 80 -4.91 2.97 2.31
N PHE A 81 -5.39 3.25 1.11
CA PHE A 81 -6.48 4.20 0.86
C PHE A 81 -7.82 3.49 0.66
N HIS A 82 -8.02 2.31 1.25
CA HIS A 82 -9.32 1.64 1.28
C HIS A 82 -10.37 2.44 2.08
N GLU A 83 -11.61 2.50 1.60
CA GLU A 83 -12.68 3.31 2.20
C GLU A 83 -12.97 2.99 3.68
N GLY A 84 -12.86 1.71 4.03
CA GLY A 84 -13.02 1.22 5.40
C GLY A 84 -11.86 1.53 6.36
N ILE A 85 -10.75 2.14 5.92
CA ILE A 85 -9.64 2.51 6.80
C ILE A 85 -9.86 3.93 7.33
N PRO A 86 -10.01 4.17 8.65
CA PRO A 86 -10.22 5.50 9.20
C PRO A 86 -9.08 6.48 8.83
N GLU A 87 -9.43 7.73 8.57
CA GLU A 87 -8.44 8.77 8.21
C GLU A 87 -7.34 8.92 9.25
N ASP A 88 -7.69 8.89 10.53
CA ASP A 88 -6.72 9.01 11.62
C ASP A 88 -5.74 7.84 11.64
N TYR A 89 -6.16 6.65 11.22
CA TYR A 89 -5.25 5.52 11.08
C TYR A 89 -4.26 5.74 9.93
N ILE A 90 -4.71 6.29 8.79
CA ILE A 90 -3.83 6.67 7.68
C ILE A 90 -2.84 7.75 8.13
N LYS A 91 -3.29 8.76 8.91
CA LYS A 91 -2.41 9.78 9.51
C LYS A 91 -1.36 9.14 10.43
N SER A 92 -1.74 8.15 11.25
CA SER A 92 -0.79 7.41 12.10
C SER A 92 0.25 6.65 11.27
N VAL A 93 -0.17 5.97 10.19
CA VAL A 93 0.74 5.27 9.26
C VAL A 93 1.75 6.26 8.65
N PHE A 94 1.30 7.41 8.16
CA PHE A 94 2.19 8.48 7.69
C PHE A 94 3.08 9.06 8.79
N GLY A 95 2.59 9.13 10.02
CA GLY A 95 3.36 9.53 11.19
C GLY A 95 4.56 8.61 11.43
N VAL A 96 4.35 7.30 11.33
CA VAL A 96 5.43 6.30 11.43
C VAL A 96 6.45 6.46 10.31
N MET A 97 5.99 6.58 9.05
CA MET A 97 6.90 6.79 7.91
C MET A 97 7.78 8.03 8.08
N ARG A 98 7.21 9.12 8.61
CA ARG A 98 7.92 10.37 8.89
C ARG A 98 8.94 10.22 10.03
N ASN A 99 8.66 9.40 11.02
CA ASN A 99 9.54 9.20 12.18
C ASN A 99 10.67 8.21 11.84
N ALA A 100 10.41 7.22 11.00
CA ALA A 100 11.37 6.24 10.52
C ALA A 100 12.24 6.77 9.35
N ARG A 101 12.95 7.88 9.58
CA ARG A 101 13.66 8.65 8.53
C ARG A 101 14.78 7.88 7.82
N GLY A 102 15.31 6.83 8.45
CA GLY A 102 16.36 5.97 7.86
C GLY A 102 15.86 5.04 6.76
N HIS A 103 14.54 4.93 6.55
CA HIS A 103 13.96 4.06 5.52
C HIS A 103 13.27 4.86 4.43
N THR A 104 13.13 4.24 3.27
CA THR A 104 12.29 4.73 2.18
C THR A 104 11.06 3.85 2.05
N PHE A 105 9.89 4.47 2.02
CA PHE A 105 8.59 3.79 1.97
C PHE A 105 7.97 3.93 0.58
N GLN A 106 7.63 2.80 -0.02
CA GLN A 106 6.90 2.73 -1.28
C GLN A 106 5.43 2.47 -0.96
N VAL A 107 4.56 3.42 -1.28
CA VAL A 107 3.10 3.30 -1.11
C VAL A 107 2.47 3.21 -2.48
N LEU A 108 1.66 2.18 -2.72
CA LEU A 108 0.99 1.94 -3.99
C LEU A 108 -0.52 1.81 -3.79
N THR A 109 -1.32 2.42 -4.66
CA THR A 109 -2.78 2.36 -4.55
C THR A 109 -3.49 2.30 -5.91
N LYS A 110 -4.67 1.68 -5.92
CA LYS A 110 -5.65 1.79 -7.02
C LYS A 110 -6.75 2.82 -6.71
N ARG A 111 -6.82 3.32 -5.46
CA ARG A 111 -7.83 4.23 -4.92
C ARG A 111 -7.36 5.68 -4.92
N SER A 112 -6.90 6.13 -6.10
CA SER A 112 -6.23 7.41 -6.28
C SER A 112 -7.07 8.64 -5.88
N GLN A 113 -8.40 8.56 -5.95
CA GLN A 113 -9.29 9.65 -5.54
C GLN A 113 -9.20 9.90 -4.02
N ARG A 114 -9.30 8.84 -3.20
CA ARG A 114 -9.14 8.92 -1.74
C ARG A 114 -7.71 9.31 -1.34
N MET A 115 -6.72 8.90 -2.11
CA MET A 115 -5.34 9.39 -1.94
C MET A 115 -5.27 10.92 -2.09
N VAL A 116 -5.92 11.50 -3.10
CA VAL A 116 -5.95 12.96 -3.30
C VAL A 116 -6.69 13.68 -2.18
N GLU A 117 -7.82 13.13 -1.72
CA GLU A 117 -8.56 13.68 -0.57
C GLU A 117 -7.70 13.68 0.69
N MET A 118 -7.09 12.55 1.02
CA MET A 118 -6.19 12.41 2.17
C MET A 118 -4.96 13.29 2.05
N ALA A 119 -4.44 13.54 0.84
CA ALA A 119 -3.20 14.29 0.64
C ALA A 119 -3.20 15.67 1.31
N ARG A 120 -4.38 16.31 1.41
CA ARG A 120 -4.58 17.62 2.06
C ARG A 120 -4.47 17.57 3.58
N HIS A 121 -4.65 16.40 4.18
CA HIS A 121 -4.67 16.16 5.62
C HIS A 121 -3.40 15.46 6.12
N LEU A 122 -2.47 15.15 5.22
CA LEU A 122 -1.25 14.42 5.53
C LEU A 122 -0.03 15.36 5.51
N ARG A 123 0.87 15.15 6.46
CA ARG A 123 2.23 15.73 6.41
C ARG A 123 3.11 14.77 5.63
N TRP A 124 3.42 15.11 4.39
CA TRP A 124 4.18 14.28 3.46
C TRP A 124 5.68 14.30 3.80
N PRO A 125 6.27 13.16 4.20
CA PRO A 125 7.70 13.11 4.44
C PRO A 125 8.46 12.80 3.13
N ASP A 126 9.71 13.28 3.05
CA ASP A 126 10.57 13.11 1.87
C ASP A 126 10.89 11.66 1.52
N ASN A 127 10.81 10.77 2.52
CA ASN A 127 11.12 9.36 2.40
C ASN A 127 9.91 8.49 1.99
N VAL A 128 8.82 9.11 1.52
CA VAL A 128 7.67 8.39 0.95
C VAL A 128 7.65 8.56 -0.57
N TRP A 129 7.76 7.43 -1.26
CA TRP A 129 7.52 7.29 -2.68
C TRP A 129 6.05 6.90 -2.85
N MET A 130 5.29 7.76 -3.52
CA MET A 130 3.85 7.53 -3.73
C MET A 130 3.61 7.06 -5.16
N GLY A 131 2.85 5.99 -5.32
CA GLY A 131 2.54 5.48 -6.64
C GLY A 131 1.11 5.03 -6.81
N VAL A 132 0.72 4.90 -8.07
CA VAL A 132 -0.57 4.33 -8.45
C VAL A 132 -0.36 3.12 -9.34
N SER A 133 -1.22 2.11 -9.20
CA SER A 133 -1.29 1.04 -10.19
C SER A 133 -2.17 1.45 -11.36
N VAL A 134 -1.72 1.20 -12.60
CA VAL A 134 -2.45 1.51 -13.83
C VAL A 134 -2.46 0.28 -14.72
N GLU A 135 -3.63 -0.29 -14.97
CA GLU A 135 -3.69 -1.56 -15.70
C GLU A 135 -3.88 -1.39 -17.21
N ASN A 136 -4.48 -0.29 -17.65
CA ASN A 136 -4.72 0.01 -19.06
C ASN A 136 -5.07 1.50 -19.23
N GLN A 137 -5.27 1.93 -20.47
CA GLN A 137 -5.57 3.33 -20.81
C GLN A 137 -6.76 3.93 -20.03
N ARG A 138 -7.77 3.13 -19.67
CA ARG A 138 -8.95 3.62 -18.92
C ARG A 138 -8.59 4.12 -17.53
N TRP A 139 -7.53 3.57 -16.93
CA TRP A 139 -7.12 3.87 -15.55
C TRP A 139 -5.96 4.86 -15.46
N THR A 140 -5.54 5.47 -16.57
CA THR A 140 -4.50 6.52 -16.55
C THR A 140 -4.94 7.78 -15.80
N CYS A 141 -6.24 7.97 -15.56
CA CYS A 141 -6.75 9.02 -14.67
C CYS A 141 -6.15 8.96 -13.26
N ARG A 142 -5.68 7.79 -12.81
CA ARG A 142 -4.95 7.63 -11.54
C ARG A 142 -3.60 8.37 -11.56
N VAL A 143 -2.96 8.48 -12.73
CA VAL A 143 -1.73 9.25 -12.93
C VAL A 143 -2.00 10.73 -12.75
N ASP A 144 -3.11 11.24 -13.29
CA ASP A 144 -3.52 12.63 -13.09
C ASP A 144 -3.83 12.94 -11.63
N ALA A 145 -4.43 11.99 -10.91
CA ALA A 145 -4.60 12.08 -9.47
C ALA A 145 -3.26 12.10 -8.73
N LEU A 146 -2.29 11.24 -9.12
CA LEU A 146 -0.95 11.21 -8.53
C LEU A 146 -0.18 12.54 -8.76
N ARG A 147 -0.37 13.20 -9.90
CA ARG A 147 0.21 14.53 -10.17
C ARG A 147 -0.25 15.60 -9.17
N LYS A 148 -1.41 15.43 -8.51
CA LYS A 148 -2.00 16.39 -7.56
C LYS A 148 -1.48 16.25 -6.12
N VAL A 149 -0.81 15.14 -5.77
CA VAL A 149 -0.33 14.93 -4.39
C VAL A 149 1.11 15.42 -4.24
N PRO A 150 1.50 15.97 -3.07
CA PRO A 150 2.80 16.63 -2.89
C PRO A 150 3.95 15.64 -2.54
N ALA A 151 3.87 14.39 -3.02
CA ALA A 151 4.93 13.40 -2.81
C ALA A 151 6.23 13.83 -3.54
N LYS A 152 7.37 13.72 -2.87
CA LYS A 152 8.68 14.07 -3.45
C LYS A 152 9.04 13.16 -4.61
N VAL A 153 8.82 11.85 -4.44
CA VAL A 153 8.97 10.84 -5.49
C VAL A 153 7.60 10.26 -5.82
N ARG A 154 7.29 10.24 -7.12
CA ARG A 154 6.07 9.65 -7.67
C ARG A 154 6.45 8.53 -8.63
N PHE A 155 5.76 7.39 -8.56
CA PHE A 155 6.05 6.26 -9.46
C PHE A 155 4.76 5.59 -9.95
N LEU A 156 4.87 4.82 -11.02
CA LEU A 156 3.77 4.05 -11.60
C LEU A 156 4.09 2.57 -11.48
N SER A 157 3.08 1.78 -11.09
CA SER A 157 3.09 0.34 -11.26
C SER A 157 2.13 0.00 -12.39
N CYS A 158 2.67 -0.36 -13.54
CA CYS A 158 1.86 -0.69 -14.71
C CYS A 158 1.42 -2.17 -14.66
N GLU A 159 0.76 -2.56 -13.56
CA GLU A 159 0.48 -3.96 -13.25
C GLU A 159 -0.94 -4.23 -12.68
N PRO A 160 -1.59 -5.34 -13.11
CA PRO A 160 -1.23 -6.11 -14.30
C PRO A 160 -1.39 -5.26 -15.57
N LEU A 161 -0.48 -5.39 -16.54
CA LEU A 161 -0.57 -4.66 -17.81
C LEU A 161 -1.62 -5.33 -18.71
N LEU A 162 -2.87 -4.88 -18.59
CA LEU A 162 -4.03 -5.41 -19.32
C LEU A 162 -4.23 -4.75 -20.69
N GLY A 163 -3.40 -3.78 -21.06
CA GLY A 163 -3.44 -3.11 -22.35
C GLY A 163 -2.41 -2.00 -22.47
N PRO A 164 -2.29 -1.36 -23.65
CA PRO A 164 -1.33 -0.29 -23.89
C PRO A 164 -1.62 0.95 -23.04
N LEU A 165 -0.56 1.71 -22.74
CA LEU A 165 -0.60 2.96 -21.99
C LEU A 165 0.02 4.10 -22.80
N ARG A 166 -0.69 5.23 -22.89
CA ARG A 166 -0.20 6.53 -23.36
C ARG A 166 -0.39 7.52 -22.20
N LEU A 167 0.70 8.12 -21.73
CA LEU A 167 0.81 8.86 -20.45
C LEU A 167 1.17 10.34 -20.61
#